data_AF-A0A852CN94-F1
#
_entry.id   AF-A0A852CN94-F1
#
_cell.length_a   1.000
_cell.length_b   1.000
_cell.length_c   1.000
_cell.angle_alpha   90.00
_cell.angle_beta   90.00
_cell.angle_gamma   90.00
#
_symmetry.space_group_name_H-M   'P 1'
#
loop_
_entity.id
_entity.type
_entity.pdbx_description
1 polymer ?
#
loop_
_entity_poly.entity_id
_entity_poly.type
_entity_poly.pdbx_seq_one_letter_code
_entity_poly.pdbx_strand_id
1 'polypeptide(L)' 'EGHGGAHLTTAPDPLPDDVLTKDAGECVICLEELLQGDTIARLPCLCIYHKSCIDSWFEVNRSCPEHPSD' A
#
# COMPACT_ATOMS: atom_id res chain seq x y z
N GLU A 1 -39.93 -25.31 2.61
CA GLU A 1 -39.57 -24.15 3.46
C GLU A 1 -38.04 -24.08 3.40
N GLY A 2 -37.48 -23.34 2.44
CA GLY A 2 -36.86 -22.03 2.71
C GLY A 2 -35.75 -22.19 3.77
N HIS A 3 -34.45 -22.10 3.47
CA HIS A 3 -33.79 -20.96 2.84
C HIS A 3 -32.42 -21.37 2.30
N GLY A 4 -32.14 -21.03 1.03
CA GLY A 4 -30.79 -20.93 0.53
C GLY A 4 -30.16 -19.63 1.04
N GLY A 5 -29.10 -19.73 1.82
CA GLY A 5 -28.27 -18.60 2.22
C GLY A 5 -27.02 -18.58 1.36
N ALA A 6 -27.01 -17.76 0.32
CA ALA A 6 -25.78 -17.41 -0.38
C ALA A 6 -24.91 -16.61 0.60
N HIS A 7 -23.85 -17.24 1.12
CA HIS A 7 -22.82 -16.55 1.88
C HIS A 7 -22.03 -15.68 0.90
N LEU A 8 -22.39 -14.40 0.85
CA LEU A 8 -21.65 -13.32 0.24
C LEU A 8 -20.28 -13.15 0.91
N THR A 9 -19.29 -13.95 0.52
CA THR A 9 -17.89 -13.57 0.70
C THR A 9 -17.54 -12.61 -0.43
N THR A 10 -18.10 -11.40 -0.39
CA THR A 10 -17.47 -10.28 -1.08
C THR A 10 -16.21 -10.02 -0.27
N ALA A 11 -15.08 -10.48 -0.81
CA ALA A 11 -13.76 -10.10 -0.32
C ALA A 11 -13.76 -8.58 -0.08
N PRO A 12 -13.17 -8.07 1.02
CA PRO A 12 -13.05 -6.63 1.18
C PRO A 12 -12.34 -6.09 -0.07
N ASP A 13 -13.07 -5.27 -0.82
CA ASP A 13 -12.54 -4.49 -1.93
C ASP A 13 -11.22 -3.87 -1.44
N PRO A 14 -10.08 -4.08 -2.12
CA PRO A 14 -8.82 -3.48 -1.70
C PRO A 14 -9.08 -1.98 -1.66
N LEU A 15 -9.04 -1.39 -0.47
CA LEU A 15 -9.43 0.00 -0.26
C LEU A 15 -8.73 0.86 -1.33
N PRO A 16 -9.47 1.69 -2.08
CA PRO A 16 -8.91 2.44 -3.22
C PRO A 16 -7.86 3.50 -2.82
N ASP A 17 -7.57 3.65 -1.52
CA ASP A 17 -6.55 4.57 -1.00
C ASP A 17 -5.12 4.03 -1.12
N ASP A 18 -4.95 2.72 -1.35
CA ASP A 18 -3.64 2.10 -1.63
C ASP A 18 -3.24 2.22 -3.11
N VAL A 19 -4.03 2.86 -3.98
CA VAL A 19 -3.70 3.04 -5.40
C VAL A 19 -3.45 4.51 -5.70
N LEU A 20 -2.30 4.78 -6.33
CA LEU A 20 -1.89 6.13 -6.64
C LEU A 20 -2.79 6.74 -7.72
N THR A 21 -3.45 7.86 -7.42
CA THR A 21 -4.36 8.53 -8.37
C THR A 21 -3.66 9.48 -9.33
N LYS A 22 -2.37 9.76 -9.12
CA LYS A 22 -1.50 10.55 -9.98
C LYS A 22 -0.04 10.22 -9.66
N ASP A 23 0.87 10.31 -10.62
CA ASP A 23 2.31 10.27 -10.41
C ASP A 23 2.77 11.00 -9.12
N ALA A 24 3.59 10.33 -8.31
CA ALA A 24 4.04 10.82 -7.01
C ALA A 24 5.53 10.57 -6.78
N GLY A 25 6.38 11.27 -7.52
CA GLY A 25 7.82 11.22 -7.32
C GLY A 25 8.42 9.83 -7.55
N GLU A 26 9.40 9.45 -6.73
CA GLU A 26 10.18 8.22 -6.86
C GLU A 26 10.14 7.42 -5.55
N CYS A 27 9.99 6.10 -5.65
CA CYS A 27 10.09 5.20 -4.52
C CYS A 27 11.57 5.05 -4.11
N VAL A 28 11.97 5.60 -2.97
CA VAL A 28 13.39 5.56 -2.51
C VAL A 28 13.93 4.16 -2.22
N ILE A 29 13.07 3.14 -2.16
CA ILE A 29 13.45 1.75 -1.86
C ILE A 29 13.93 1.04 -3.13
N CYS A 30 13.19 1.17 -4.24
CA CYS A 30 13.54 0.56 -5.53
C CYS A 30 14.13 1.54 -6.54
N LEU A 31 14.08 2.85 -6.25
CA LEU A 31 14.51 3.95 -7.12
C LEU A 31 13.77 3.97 -8.47
N GLU A 32 12.48 3.60 -8.45
CA GLU A 32 11.57 3.68 -9.60
C GLU A 32 10.49 4.73 -9.37
N GLU A 33 10.01 5.33 -10.47
CA GLU A 33 8.94 6.32 -10.44
C GLU A 33 7.63 5.71 -9.95
N LEU A 34 6.95 6.42 -9.06
CA LEU A 34 5.62 6.07 -8.56
C LEU A 34 4.58 6.62 -9.55
N LEU A 35 3.94 5.76 -10.34
CA LEU A 35 3.03 6.19 -11.40
C LEU A 35 1.56 6.00 -11.00
N GLN A 36 0.68 6.70 -11.73
CA GLN A 36 -0.76 6.53 -11.54
C GLN A 36 -1.16 5.08 -11.79
N GLY A 37 -1.92 4.50 -10.85
CA GLY A 37 -2.33 3.10 -10.88
C GLY A 37 -1.41 2.16 -10.11
N ASP A 38 -0.23 2.61 -9.66
CA ASP A 38 0.62 1.81 -8.79
C ASP A 38 0.00 1.61 -7.42
N THR A 39 0.22 0.42 -6.87
CA THR A 39 -0.17 0.12 -5.49
C THR A 39 0.92 0.63 -4.54
N ILE A 40 0.54 1.60 -3.72
CA ILE A 40 1.40 2.33 -2.81
C ILE A 40 0.93 2.14 -1.37
N ALA A 41 1.84 2.34 -0.42
CA ALA A 41 1.47 2.51 0.97
C ALA A 41 1.97 3.86 1.46
N ARG A 42 1.12 4.54 2.22
CA ARG A 42 1.46 5.80 2.88
C ARG A 42 1.66 5.56 4.37
N LEU A 43 2.82 5.95 4.89
CA LEU A 43 3.14 5.87 6.31
C LEU A 43 2.50 7.06 7.08
N PRO A 44 2.41 7.00 8.42
CA PRO A 44 1.92 8.12 9.24
C PRO A 44 2.76 9.40 9.07
N CYS A 45 4.05 9.28 8.74
CA CYS A 45 4.93 10.39 8.39
C CYS A 45 4.69 10.96 6.97
N LEU A 46 3.65 10.50 6.28
CA LEU A 46 3.22 10.90 4.93
C LEU A 46 4.16 10.48 3.79
N CYS A 47 5.25 9.77 4.08
CA CYS A 47 6.08 9.14 3.05
C CYS A 47 5.30 8.07 2.27
N ILE A 48 5.53 8.02 0.96
CA ILE A 48 4.83 7.12 0.03
C ILE A 48 5.86 6.19 -0.61
N TYR A 49 5.56 4.90 -0.64
CA TYR A 49 6.38 3.89 -1.28
C TYR A 49 5.51 2.88 -2.01
N HIS A 50 6.08 2.11 -2.94
CA HIS A 50 5.39 0.93 -3.48
C HIS A 50 5.04 -0.02 -2.33
N LYS A 51 3.80 -0.53 -2.34
CA LYS A 51 3.29 -1.40 -1.27
C LYS A 51 4.19 -2.62 -1.08
N SER A 52 4.64 -3.27 -2.15
CA SER A 52 5.60 -4.38 -2.07
C SER A 52 6.94 -3.95 -1.49
N CYS A 53 7.47 -2.79 -1.88
CA CYS A 53 8.78 -2.34 -1.43
C CYS A 53 8.82 -2.07 0.08
N ILE A 54 7.81 -1.37 0.60
CA ILE A 54 7.73 -1.06 2.02
C ILE A 54 7.35 -2.28 2.88
N ASP A 55 6.55 -3.21 2.33
CA ASP A 55 6.25 -4.47 3.00
C ASP A 55 7.54 -5.29 3.22
N SER A 56 8.35 -5.47 2.18
CA SER A 56 9.67 -6.12 2.28
C SER A 56 10.64 -5.39 3.20
N TRP A 57 10.59 -4.06 3.22
CA TRP A 57 11.42 -3.27 4.15
C TRP A 57 11.02 -3.54 5.62
N PHE A 58 9.72 -3.61 5.92
CA PHE A 58 9.19 -3.89 7.26
C PHE A 58 9.46 -5.32 7.76
N GLU A 59 9.83 -6.25 6.88
CA GLU A 59 10.34 -7.56 7.29
C GLU A 59 11.70 -7.46 8.02
N VAL A 60 12.51 -6.46 7.65
CA VAL A 60 13.85 -6.23 8.22
C VAL A 60 13.84 -5.12 9.27
N ASN A 61 13.21 -3.98 8.95
CA ASN A 61 13.16 -2.80 9.80
C ASN A 61 11.79 -2.12 9.72
N ARG A 62 11.04 -2.12 10.83
CA ARG A 62 9.68 -1.53 10.91
C ARG A 62 9.68 -0.01 11.13
N SER A 63 10.62 0.68 10.50
CA SER A 63 10.77 2.13 10.59
C SER A 63 10.79 2.73 9.20
N CYS A 64 10.36 3.98 9.07
CA CYS A 64 10.39 4.69 7.79
C CYS A 64 11.85 4.81 7.29
N PRO A 65 12.15 4.46 6.02
CA PRO A 65 13.50 4.56 5.48
C PRO A 65 14.01 6.01 5.40
N GLU A 66 13.11 6.98 5.24
CA GLU A 66 13.46 8.41 5.25
C GLU A 66 13.48 9.01 6.66
N HIS A 67 12.67 8.48 7.58
CA HIS A 67 12.52 8.98 8.95
C HIS A 67 12.71 7.85 9.97
N PRO A 68 13.94 7.35 10.18
CA PRO A 68 14.20 6.20 11.04
C PRO A 68 13.99 6.46 12.55
N SER A 69 13.61 7.68 12.93
CA SER A 69 13.50 8.12 14.34
C SER A 69 12.11 8.60 14.75
N ASP A 70 11.11 8.47 13.87
CA ASP A 70 9.68 8.71 14.15
C ASP A 70 8.99 7.40 14.57
#